data_AF-A0A497GNG6-F1
#
_entry.id   AF-A0A497GNG6-F1
#
_cell.length_a   1.000
_cell.length_b   1.000
_cell.length_c   1.000
_cell.angle_alpha   90.00
_cell.angle_beta   90.00
_cell.angle_gamma   90.00
#
_symmetry.space_group_name_H-M   'P 1'
#
loop_
_entity.id
_entity.type
_entity.pdbx_description
1 polymer ?
#
loop_
_entity_poly.entity_id
_entity_poly.type
_entity_poly.pdbx_seq_one_letter_code
_entity_poly.pdbx_strand_id
1 'polypeptide(L)'
;MPKLQEIRRKIRIRIYAWLRHWTDYLHILLGVTGGFLAKPQPLASLTLFITFFLYEMLEEEPLEESYRDLLEFLTGFALGQILYNLSPSM
;
A
#
# COMPACT_ATOMS: atom_id res chain seq x y z
N MET A 1 11.70 -34.12 17.00
CA MET A 1 11.21 -34.19 15.59
C MET A 1 11.63 -32.94 14.81
N PRO A 2 12.90 -32.85 14.38
CA PRO A 2 13.45 -31.67 13.69
C PRO A 2 12.81 -31.38 12.32
N LYS A 3 12.37 -32.41 11.58
CA LYS A 3 11.68 -32.25 10.28
C LYS A 3 10.36 -31.47 10.38
N LEU A 4 9.58 -31.69 11.44
CA LEU A 4 8.29 -31.01 11.64
C LEU A 4 8.48 -29.52 11.97
N GLN A 5 9.52 -29.17 12.71
CA GLN A 5 9.88 -27.78 12.99
C GLN A 5 10.39 -27.06 11.73
N GLU A 6 11.17 -27.75 10.90
CA GLU A 6 11.65 -27.20 9.62
C GLU A 6 10.52 -26.93 8.62
N ILE A 7 9.55 -27.86 8.51
CA ILE A 7 8.36 -27.68 7.67
C ILE A 7 7.53 -26.48 8.15
N ARG A 8 7.28 -26.38 9.47
CA ARG A 8 6.56 -25.23 10.05
C ARG A 8 7.27 -23.91 9.78
N ARG A 9 8.61 -23.87 9.86
CA ARG A 9 9.40 -22.67 9.55
C ARG A 9 9.26 -22.26 8.08
N LYS A 10 9.36 -23.21 7.14
CA LYS A 10 9.22 -22.94 5.69
C LYS A 10 7.82 -22.42 5.33
N ILE A 11 6.78 -23.01 5.90
CA ILE A 11 5.40 -22.55 5.71
C ILE A 11 5.24 -21.11 6.21
N ARG A 12 5.73 -20.82 7.43
CA ARG A 12 5.68 -19.48 8.02
C ARG A 12 6.35 -18.45 7.13
N ILE A 13 7.57 -18.70 6.65
CA ILE A 13 8.31 -17.78 5.77
C ILE A 13 7.53 -17.49 4.48
N ARG A 14 6.93 -18.53 3.86
CA ARG A 14 6.10 -18.34 2.66
C ARG A 14 4.86 -17.50 2.92
N ILE A 15 4.19 -17.70 4.04
CA ILE A 15 3.01 -16.92 4.42
C ILE A 15 3.40 -15.45 4.61
N TYR A 16 4.49 -15.17 5.32
CA TYR A 16 4.96 -13.78 5.48
C TYR A 16 5.34 -13.13 4.16
N ALA A 17 6.08 -13.83 3.29
CA ALA A 17 6.43 -13.31 1.98
C ALA A 17 5.19 -13.04 1.12
N TRP A 18 4.20 -13.92 1.19
CA TRP A 18 2.93 -13.73 0.48
C TRP A 18 2.15 -12.53 1.03
N LEU A 19 2.01 -12.43 2.36
CA LEU A 19 1.31 -11.31 3.01
C LEU A 19 1.97 -9.96 2.69
N ARG A 20 3.31 -9.90 2.69
CA ARG A 20 4.05 -8.71 2.28
C ARG A 20 3.69 -8.27 0.85
N HIS A 21 3.68 -9.20 -0.11
CA HIS A 21 3.29 -8.83 -1.47
C HIS A 21 1.87 -8.25 -1.55
N TRP A 22 0.94 -8.72 -0.71
CA TRP A 22 -0.42 -8.16 -0.69
C TRP A 22 -0.48 -6.75 -0.11
N THR A 23 0.31 -6.45 0.93
CA THR A 23 0.38 -5.09 1.49
C THR A 23 0.96 -4.12 0.47
N ASP A 24 2.01 -4.52 -0.27
CA ASP A 24 2.61 -3.71 -1.32
C ASP A 24 1.57 -3.27 -2.38
N TYR A 25 0.74 -4.22 -2.85
CA TYR A 25 -0.33 -3.91 -3.81
C TYR A 25 -1.42 -3.01 -3.23
N LEU A 26 -1.70 -3.11 -1.92
CA LEU A 26 -2.69 -2.27 -1.25
C LEU A 26 -2.23 -0.82 -1.15
N HIS A 27 -0.95 -0.57 -0.87
CA HIS A 27 -0.39 0.79 -0.82
C HIS A 27 -0.52 1.48 -2.18
N ILE A 28 -0.15 0.78 -3.25
CA ILE A 28 -0.30 1.29 -4.62
C ILE A 28 -1.79 1.54 -4.93
N LEU A 29 -2.69 0.60 -4.62
CA LEU A 29 -4.11 0.73 -4.91
C LEU A 29 -4.76 1.90 -4.13
N LEU A 30 -4.41 2.07 -2.86
CA LEU A 30 -4.84 3.19 -2.03
C LEU A 30 -4.34 4.50 -2.61
N GLY A 31 -3.08 4.55 -3.02
CA GLY A 31 -2.49 5.67 -3.75
C GLY A 31 -3.31 6.00 -5.00
N VAL A 32 -3.53 5.03 -5.89
CA VAL A 32 -4.29 5.21 -7.14
C VAL A 32 -5.68 5.77 -6.86
N THR A 33 -6.37 5.21 -5.87
CA THR A 33 -7.71 5.65 -5.48
C THR A 33 -7.67 7.09 -4.96
N GLY A 34 -6.75 7.42 -4.06
CA GLY A 34 -6.56 8.76 -3.53
C GLY A 34 -6.23 9.78 -4.62
N GLY A 35 -5.31 9.44 -5.53
CA GLY A 35 -4.91 10.26 -6.66
C GLY A 35 -6.05 10.55 -7.63
N PHE A 36 -6.83 9.53 -7.97
CA PHE A 36 -7.99 9.67 -8.84
C PHE A 36 -9.09 10.55 -8.21
N LEU A 37 -9.31 10.41 -6.90
CA LEU A 37 -10.34 11.16 -6.17
C LEU A 37 -9.95 12.60 -5.82
N ALA A 38 -8.68 12.98 -5.95
CA ALA A 38 -8.18 14.27 -5.47
C ALA A 38 -8.90 15.50 -6.06
N LYS A 39 -9.32 15.43 -7.32
CA LYS A 39 -10.09 16.50 -7.98
C LYS A 39 -11.61 16.35 -7.79
N PRO A 40 -12.24 15.20 -8.09
CA PRO A 40 -13.69 15.09 -8.01
C PRO A 40 -14.22 15.00 -6.56
N GLN A 41 -13.41 14.50 -5.63
CA GLN A 41 -13.77 14.31 -4.22
C GLN A 41 -12.56 14.59 -3.31
N PRO A 42 -12.10 15.86 -3.20
CA PRO A 42 -10.87 16.22 -2.51
C PRO A 42 -10.87 15.80 -1.03
N LEU A 43 -12.02 15.86 -0.35
CA LEU A 43 -12.14 15.43 1.04
C LEU A 43 -11.98 13.92 1.22
N ALA A 44 -12.45 13.11 0.25
CA ALA A 44 -12.26 11.66 0.29
C ALA A 44 -10.79 11.30 0.05
N SER A 45 -10.15 11.97 -0.92
CA SER A 45 -8.72 11.84 -1.19
C SER A 45 -7.87 12.22 0.03
N LEU A 46 -8.17 13.34 0.68
CA LEU A 46 -7.49 13.79 1.88
C LEU A 46 -7.68 12.80 3.05
N THR A 47 -8.89 12.28 3.23
CA THR A 47 -9.17 11.27 4.26
C THR A 47 -8.31 10.02 4.03
N LEU A 48 -8.26 9.51 2.79
CA LEU A 48 -7.41 8.37 2.44
C LEU A 48 -5.93 8.63 2.74
N PHE A 49 -5.44 9.81 2.39
CA PHE A 49 -4.05 10.20 2.65
C PHE A 49 -3.74 10.22 4.15
N ILE A 50 -4.59 10.85 4.96
CA ILE A 50 -4.42 10.93 6.41
C ILE A 50 -4.51 9.53 7.04
N THR A 51 -5.47 8.72 6.63
CA THR A 51 -5.63 7.36 7.15
C THR A 51 -4.41 6.49 6.84
N PHE A 52 -3.89 6.55 5.61
CA PHE A 52 -2.66 5.86 5.25
C PHE A 52 -1.48 6.34 6.09
N PHE A 53 -1.27 7.65 6.18
CA PHE A 53 -0.13 8.19 6.94
C PHE A 53 -0.20 7.86 8.44
N LEU A 54 -1.39 7.88 9.04
CA LEU A 54 -1.57 7.48 10.43
C LEU A 54 -1.35 5.98 10.64
N TYR A 55 -1.73 5.16 9.67
CA TYR A 55 -1.47 3.72 9.69
C TYR A 55 0.05 3.46 9.71
N GLU A 56 0.78 4.02 8.74
CA GLU A 56 2.24 3.90 8.63
C GLU A 56 2.98 4.41 9.88
N MET A 57 2.50 5.49 10.49
CA MET A 57 3.10 6.02 11.72
C MET A 57 2.91 5.10 12.95
N LEU A 58 1.88 4.26 12.94
CA LEU A 58 1.56 3.34 14.03
C LEU A 58 2.14 1.94 13.80
N GLU A 59 2.58 1.62 12.58
CA GLU A 59 3.20 0.35 12.24
C GLU A 59 4.59 0.24 12.89
N GLU A 60 4.83 -0.84 13.64
CA GLU A 60 6.14 -1.10 14.26
C GLU A 60 7.03 -1.88 13.29
N GLU A 61 7.58 -1.18 12.30
CA GLU A 61 8.44 -1.76 11.27
C GLU A 61 9.75 -0.99 11.06
N PRO A 62 10.75 -1.57 10.36
CA PRO A 62 11.98 -0.86 10.05
C PRO A 62 11.70 0.35 9.15
N LEU A 63 12.36 1.48 9.40
CA LEU A 63 12.21 2.71 8.60
C LEU A 63 12.34 2.49 7.08
N GLU A 64 13.20 1.55 6.66
CA GLU A 64 13.34 1.23 5.24
C GLU A 64 12.06 0.66 4.62
N GLU A 65 11.26 -0.10 5.39
CA GLU A 65 9.98 -0.66 4.96
C GLU A 65 8.95 0.49 4.85
N SER A 66 8.84 1.35 5.86
CA SER A 66 7.92 2.50 5.81
C SER A 66 8.23 3.48 4.68
N TYR A 67 9.52 3.65 4.34
CA TYR A 67 9.91 4.44 3.16
C TYR A 67 9.47 3.80 1.86
N ARG A 68 9.52 2.47 1.73
CA ARG A 68 9.05 1.76 0.55
C ARG A 68 7.53 1.86 0.44
N ASP A 69 6.82 1.68 1.53
CA ASP A 69 5.37 1.73 1.59
C ASP A 69 4.83 3.13 1.22
N LEU A 70 5.51 4.18 1.73
CA LEU A 70 5.25 5.55 1.30
C LEU A 70 5.51 5.76 -0.19
N LEU A 71 6.62 5.23 -0.74
CA LEU A 71 6.93 5.35 -2.17
C LEU A 71 5.90 4.62 -3.05
N GLU A 72 5.41 3.47 -2.61
CA GLU A 72 4.36 2.70 -3.28
C GLU A 72 3.05 3.49 -3.31
N PHE A 73 2.65 4.05 -2.18
CA PHE A 73 1.48 4.91 -2.09
C PHE A 73 1.61 6.15 -3.00
N LEU A 74 2.74 6.86 -2.97
CA LEU A 74 2.97 8.04 -3.81
C LEU A 74 3.00 7.70 -5.30
N THR A 75 3.59 6.55 -5.66
CA THR A 75 3.59 6.04 -7.03
C THR A 75 2.15 5.76 -7.48
N GLY A 76 1.37 5.09 -6.65
CA GLY A 76 -0.06 4.89 -6.87
C GLY A 76 -0.79 6.23 -7.06
N PHE A 77 -0.53 7.20 -6.19
CA PHE A 77 -1.17 8.52 -6.26
C PHE A 77 -0.90 9.26 -7.56
N ALA A 78 0.35 9.26 -8.02
CA ALA A 78 0.72 9.82 -9.32
C ALA A 78 -0.01 9.10 -10.47
N LEU A 79 -0.07 7.76 -10.43
CA LEU A 79 -0.82 6.97 -11.40
C LEU A 79 -2.32 7.30 -11.39
N GLY A 80 -2.92 7.46 -10.22
CA GLY A 80 -4.33 7.85 -10.06
C GLY A 80 -4.64 9.21 -10.69
N GLN A 81 -3.75 10.19 -10.52
CA GLN A 81 -3.85 11.50 -11.17
C GLN A 81 -3.76 11.38 -12.69
N ILE A 82 -2.82 10.58 -13.20
CA ILE A 82 -2.67 10.33 -14.64
C ILE A 82 -3.96 9.71 -15.19
N LEU A 83 -4.48 8.67 -14.53
CA LEU A 83 -5.73 8.01 -14.92
C LEU A 83 -6.93 8.96 -14.91
N TYR A 84 -7.02 9.84 -13.91
CA TYR A 84 -8.06 10.86 -13.87
C TYR A 84 -7.97 11.80 -15.09
N ASN A 85 -6.78 12.32 -15.39
CA ASN A 85 -6.61 13.26 -16.51
C ASN A 85 -6.75 12.60 -17.90
N LEU A 86 -6.59 11.27 -17.99
CA LEU A 86 -6.83 10.49 -19.21
C LEU A 86 -8.28 10.02 -19.33
N SER A 87 -9.09 10.16 -18.28
CA SER A 87 -10.49 9.74 -18.28
C SER A 87 -11.31 10.66 -19.21
N PRO A 88 -11.87 10.15 -20.32
CA PRO A 88 -12.45 10.98 -21.39
C PRO A 88 -13.77 11.68 -21.01
N SER A 89 -14.22 11.56 -19.76
CA SER A 89 -15.53 12.00 -19.29
C SER A 89 -15.49 12.81 -17.99
N MET A 90 -14.33 13.35 -17.61
CA MET A 90 -14.18 14.25 -16.45
C MET A 90 -13.48 15.56 -16.84
#